data_AF-A0A8S0WIV4-F1
#
_entry.id   AF-A0A8S0WIV4-F1
#
_cell.length_a   1.000
_cell.length_b   1.000
_cell.length_c   1.000
_cell.angle_alpha   90.00
_cell.angle_beta   90.00
_cell.angle_gamma   90.00
#
_symmetry.space_group_name_H-M   'P 1'
#
loop_
_entity.id
_entity.type
_entity.pdbx_description
1 polymer ?
#
loop_
_entity_poly.entity_id
_entity_poly.type
_entity_poly.pdbx_seq_one_letter_code
_entity_poly.pdbx_strand_id
1 'polypeptide(L)'
;MRSQVPTSTLSTMLLLVLKGVFLYAVSWVLWRRYRDFFVKSPLDNISWPSSQVVLERCVVVNIPGLISSYLGLCNISVINIKALFGDNQLYFFDPKAMHHIVVKDQYSYEETAAFIEGNSLMFGDGLLGTMGEQHRKQRKMLNPVFSIAHMREMSMSDLLKNQTSASRRFSEESRERTARDFD
;
A
#
# COMPACT_ATOMS: atom_id res chain seq x y z
N MET A 1 33.06 -54.30 -11.42
CA MET A 1 33.11 -53.55 -12.69
C MET A 1 32.15 -52.37 -12.58
N ARG A 2 32.66 -51.17 -12.25
CA ARG A 2 31.83 -49.95 -12.12
C ARG A 2 31.94 -49.22 -13.45
N SER A 3 30.90 -49.28 -14.27
CA SER A 3 30.87 -48.60 -15.57
C SER A 3 31.03 -47.09 -15.34
N GLN A 4 32.19 -46.55 -15.72
CA GLN A 4 32.38 -45.10 -15.74
C GLN A 4 31.62 -44.54 -16.93
N VAL A 5 30.45 -43.98 -16.66
CA VAL A 5 29.70 -43.19 -17.64
C VAL A 5 30.55 -41.97 -18.01
N PRO A 6 30.85 -41.71 -19.29
CA PRO A 6 31.71 -40.60 -19.69
C PRO A 6 31.10 -39.27 -19.25
N THR A 7 31.89 -38.44 -18.56
CA THR A 7 31.45 -37.18 -17.93
C THR A 7 30.81 -36.19 -18.91
N SER A 8 31.12 -36.28 -20.21
CA SER A 8 30.50 -35.50 -21.29
C SER A 8 29.03 -35.87 -21.57
N THR A 9 28.64 -37.12 -21.31
CA THR A 9 27.24 -37.55 -21.47
C THR A 9 26.38 -37.07 -20.29
N LEU A 10 26.95 -37.03 -19.09
CA LEU A 10 26.27 -36.48 -17.92
C LEU A 10 26.02 -34.97 -18.05
N SER A 11 26.98 -34.20 -18.58
CA SER A 11 26.82 -32.76 -18.78
C SER A 11 25.78 -32.41 -19.84
N THR A 12 25.71 -33.16 -20.94
CA THR A 12 24.71 -32.98 -21.99
C THR A 12 23.31 -33.36 -21.51
N MET A 13 23.17 -34.47 -20.78
CA MET A 13 21.90 -34.86 -20.16
C MET A 13 21.43 -33.81 -19.14
N LEU A 14 22.33 -33.27 -18.31
CA LEU A 14 22.01 -32.19 -17.37
C LEU A 14 21.52 -30.92 -18.09
N LEU A 15 22.20 -30.51 -19.17
CA LEU A 15 21.79 -29.34 -19.96
C LEU A 15 20.42 -29.51 -20.60
N LEU A 16 20.06 -30.73 -21.05
CA LEU A 16 18.74 -31.01 -21.61
C LEU A 16 17.64 -30.89 -20.55
N VAL A 17 17.88 -31.41 -19.34
CA VAL A 17 16.95 -31.28 -18.22
C VAL A 17 16.76 -29.83 -17.83
N LEU A 18 17.85 -29.06 -17.71
CA LEU A 18 17.78 -27.63 -17.37
C LEU A 18 17.02 -26.82 -18.44
N LYS A 19 17.26 -27.09 -19.73
CA LYS A 19 16.51 -26.47 -20.83
C LYS A 19 15.02 -26.81 -20.78
N GLY A 20 14.68 -28.06 -20.47
CA GLY A 20 13.29 -28.50 -20.31
C GLY A 20 12.58 -27.79 -19.17
N VAL A 21 13.22 -27.70 -18.00
CA VAL A 21 12.68 -26.98 -16.83
C VAL A 21 12.50 -25.50 -17.16
N PHE A 22 13.47 -24.88 -17.85
CA PHE A 22 13.38 -23.48 -18.25
C PHE A 22 12.22 -23.23 -19.22
N LEU A 23 12.07 -24.06 -20.26
CA LEU A 23 10.97 -23.94 -21.22
C LEU A 23 9.60 -24.15 -20.56
N TYR A 24 9.50 -25.12 -19.64
CA TYR A 24 8.29 -25.35 -18.86
C TYR A 24 7.96 -24.15 -17.97
N ALA A 25 8.94 -23.59 -17.26
CA ALA A 25 8.75 -22.42 -16.42
C ALA A 25 8.31 -21.20 -17.23
N VAL A 26 8.94 -20.94 -18.38
CA VAL A 26 8.54 -19.86 -19.30
C VAL A 26 7.13 -20.09 -19.81
N SER A 27 6.79 -21.31 -20.26
CA SER A 27 5.44 -21.66 -20.72
C SER A 27 4.40 -21.47 -19.61
N TRP A 28 4.70 -21.88 -18.38
CA TRP A 28 3.83 -21.70 -17.22
C TRP A 28 3.60 -20.23 -16.88
N VAL A 29 4.65 -19.41 -16.88
CA VAL A 29 4.54 -17.96 -16.65
C VAL A 29 3.74 -17.29 -17.77
N LEU A 30 4.04 -17.60 -19.03
CA LEU A 30 3.30 -17.06 -20.19
C LEU A 30 1.83 -17.48 -20.15
N TRP A 31 1.53 -18.73 -19.82
CA TRP A 31 0.17 -19.22 -19.67
C TRP A 31 -0.58 -18.52 -18.54
N ARG A 32 0.10 -18.30 -17.40
CA ARG A 32 -0.48 -17.56 -16.27
C ARG A 32 -0.82 -16.12 -16.67
N ARG A 33 0.12 -15.41 -17.30
CA ARG A 33 -0.11 -14.05 -17.81
C ARG A 33 -1.17 -13.98 -18.91
N TYR A 34 -1.18 -14.95 -19.81
CA TYR A 34 -2.19 -15.06 -20.85
C TYR A 34 -3.59 -15.26 -20.26
N ARG A 35 -3.71 -16.14 -19.26
CA ARG A 35 -4.96 -16.33 -18.52
C ARG A 35 -5.42 -15.05 -17.84
N ASP A 36 -4.53 -14.36 -17.13
CA ASP A 36 -4.86 -13.13 -16.43
C ASP A 36 -5.33 -12.01 -17.40
N PHE A 37 -4.81 -12.00 -18.63
CA PHE A 37 -5.19 -11.02 -19.65
C PHE A 37 -6.47 -11.38 -20.44
N PHE A 38 -6.69 -12.67 -20.74
CA PHE A 38 -7.80 -13.13 -21.59
C PHE A 38 -9.04 -13.61 -20.83
N VAL A 39 -8.92 -13.95 -19.55
CA VAL A 39 -10.10 -14.26 -18.73
C VAL A 39 -10.82 -12.94 -18.43
N LYS A 40 -11.92 -12.71 -19.14
CA LYS A 40 -12.82 -11.58 -18.89
C LYS A 40 -13.22 -11.59 -17.43
N SER A 41 -12.90 -10.50 -16.73
CA SER A 41 -13.27 -10.36 -15.33
C SER A 41 -14.78 -10.11 -15.27
N PRO A 42 -15.53 -10.70 -14.33
CA PRO A 42 -16.92 -10.33 -14.10
C PRO A 42 -17.08 -8.82 -13.75
N LEU A 43 -15.97 -8.17 -13.38
CA LEU A 43 -15.89 -6.73 -13.11
C LEU A 43 -15.73 -5.88 -14.39
N ASP A 44 -15.43 -6.47 -15.56
CA ASP A 44 -15.27 -5.72 -16.82
C ASP A 44 -16.61 -5.17 -17.35
N ASN A 45 -17.76 -5.60 -16.80
CA ASN A 45 -19.09 -5.09 -17.16
C ASN A 45 -19.44 -3.77 -16.47
N ILE A 46 -18.60 -3.29 -15.54
CA ILE A 46 -18.86 -2.06 -14.81
C ILE A 46 -18.41 -0.90 -15.70
N SER A 47 -19.35 -0.01 -16.03
CA SER A 47 -19.17 1.06 -16.99
C SER A 47 -18.09 2.06 -16.55
N TRP A 48 -17.06 2.22 -17.38
CA TRP A 48 -16.15 3.35 -17.27
C TRP A 48 -16.61 4.48 -18.20
N PRO A 49 -16.56 5.76 -17.79
CA PRO A 49 -17.20 6.86 -18.52
C PRO A 49 -16.39 7.42 -19.70
N SER A 50 -15.14 7.00 -19.90
CA SER A 50 -14.24 7.64 -20.87
C SER A 50 -13.22 6.71 -21.56
N SER A 51 -13.01 6.91 -22.86
CA SER A 51 -12.05 6.17 -23.71
C SER A 51 -10.58 6.56 -23.49
N GLN A 52 -10.19 6.91 -22.26
CA GLN A 52 -8.82 7.33 -21.94
C GLN A 52 -7.84 6.16 -21.94
N VAL A 53 -6.62 6.45 -22.37
CA VAL A 53 -5.49 5.52 -22.33
C VAL A 53 -5.13 5.14 -20.90
N VAL A 54 -4.60 3.93 -20.70
CA VAL A 54 -4.29 3.35 -19.37
C VAL A 54 -3.42 4.29 -18.50
N LEU A 55 -2.50 5.02 -19.12
CA LEU A 55 -1.61 5.94 -18.41
C LEU A 55 -2.33 7.16 -17.81
N GLU A 56 -3.24 7.78 -18.58
CA GLU A 56 -4.04 8.92 -18.11
C GLU A 56 -4.93 8.51 -16.93
N ARG A 57 -5.53 7.33 -17.02
CA ARG A 57 -6.30 6.73 -15.92
C ARG A 57 -5.44 6.56 -14.67
N CYS A 58 -4.22 6.05 -14.81
CA CYS A 58 -3.32 5.83 -13.69
C CYS A 58 -2.93 7.16 -12.99
N VAL A 59 -2.72 8.24 -13.75
CA VAL A 59 -2.38 9.55 -13.19
C VAL A 59 -3.54 10.14 -12.40
N VAL A 60 -4.76 10.09 -12.94
CA VAL A 60 -5.96 10.63 -12.26
C VAL A 60 -6.23 9.90 -10.95
N VAL A 61 -6.00 8.58 -10.91
CA VAL A 61 -6.21 7.74 -9.71
C VAL A 61 -5.17 8.00 -8.63
N ASN A 62 -3.93 8.31 -9.02
CA ASN A 62 -2.84 8.49 -8.07
C ASN A 62 -2.80 9.90 -7.44
N ILE A 63 -3.63 10.84 -7.91
CA ILE A 63 -3.75 12.18 -7.34
C ILE A 63 -4.93 12.21 -6.34
N PRO A 64 -4.66 12.31 -5.02
CA PRO A 64 -5.72 12.39 -4.02
C PRO A 64 -6.63 13.59 -4.29
N GLY A 65 -7.95 13.37 -4.25
CA GLY A 65 -8.96 14.41 -4.44
C GLY A 65 -9.39 14.67 -5.89
N LEU A 66 -8.51 14.50 -6.88
CA LEU A 66 -8.85 14.68 -8.30
C LEU A 66 -9.86 13.62 -8.78
N ILE A 67 -9.67 12.37 -8.36
CA ILE A 67 -10.61 11.30 -8.68
C ILE A 67 -11.98 11.51 -8.02
N SER A 68 -11.99 12.00 -6.77
CA SER A 68 -13.22 12.26 -6.03
C SER A 68 -14.02 13.39 -6.64
N SER A 69 -13.37 14.46 -7.11
CA SER A 69 -14.05 15.57 -7.77
C SER A 69 -14.61 15.15 -9.13
N TYR A 70 -13.85 14.39 -9.92
CA TYR A 70 -14.32 13.86 -11.20
C TYR A 70 -15.52 12.92 -11.04
N LEU A 71 -15.48 12.01 -10.07
CA LEU A 71 -16.58 11.08 -9.78
C LEU A 71 -17.84 11.80 -9.29
N GLY A 72 -17.67 12.82 -8.45
CA GLY A 72 -18.76 13.66 -7.97
C GLY A 72 -19.45 14.45 -9.09
N LEU A 73 -18.68 14.99 -10.03
CA LEU A 73 -19.22 15.69 -11.21
C LEU A 73 -20.03 14.76 -12.12
N CYS A 74 -19.58 13.51 -12.26
CA CYS A 74 -20.24 12.53 -13.12
C CYS A 74 -21.36 11.73 -12.43
N ASN A 75 -21.58 11.93 -11.12
CA ASN A 75 -22.52 11.13 -10.30
C ASN A 75 -22.30 9.61 -10.42
N ILE A 76 -21.04 9.17 -10.52
CA ILE A 76 -20.71 7.75 -10.65
C ILE A 76 -20.37 7.17 -9.29
N SER A 77 -21.07 6.11 -8.92
CA SER A 77 -20.88 5.43 -7.65
C SER A 77 -19.75 4.41 -7.64
N VAL A 78 -19.46 3.77 -8.79
CA VAL A 78 -18.44 2.72 -8.91
C VAL A 78 -17.74 2.83 -10.25
N ILE A 79 -16.42 2.73 -10.24
CA ILE A 79 -15.61 2.69 -11.47
C ILE A 79 -14.62 1.51 -11.42
N ASN A 80 -14.36 0.93 -12.59
CA ASN A 80 -13.30 -0.06 -12.78
C ASN A 80 -12.10 0.56 -13.49
N ILE A 81 -10.95 0.52 -12.83
CA ILE A 81 -9.66 1.01 -13.29
C ILE A 81 -8.78 -0.20 -13.61
N LYS A 82 -8.22 -0.24 -14.82
CA LYS A 82 -7.14 -1.17 -15.13
C LYS A 82 -5.82 -0.56 -14.70
N ALA A 83 -5.19 -1.16 -13.70
CA ALA A 83 -3.86 -0.79 -13.25
C ALA A 83 -2.79 -1.19 -14.29
N LEU A 84 -1.58 -0.69 -14.09
CA LEU A 84 -0.40 -1.19 -14.80
C LEU A 84 -0.32 -2.71 -14.56
N PHE A 85 -0.04 -3.48 -15.61
CA PHE A 85 -0.06 -4.97 -15.63
C PHE A 85 -1.42 -5.66 -15.74
N GLY A 86 -2.52 -4.93 -15.92
CA GLY A 86 -3.83 -5.54 -16.24
C GLY A 86 -4.67 -5.95 -15.03
N ASP A 87 -4.22 -5.64 -13.82
CA ASP A 87 -5.01 -5.82 -12.60
C ASP A 87 -6.22 -4.88 -12.61
N ASN A 88 -7.38 -5.41 -12.25
CA ASN A 88 -8.61 -4.62 -12.14
C ASN A 88 -8.73 -4.07 -10.71
N GLN A 89 -8.75 -2.75 -10.59
CA GLN A 89 -8.98 -2.03 -9.34
C GLN A 89 -10.35 -1.36 -9.37
N LEU A 90 -11.21 -1.71 -8.41
CA LEU A 90 -12.49 -1.05 -8.25
C LEU A 90 -12.38 0.12 -7.30
N TYR A 91 -12.89 1.26 -7.71
CA TYR A 91 -13.04 2.42 -6.85
C TYR A 91 -14.52 2.65 -6.56
N PHE A 92 -14.85 2.76 -5.27
CA PHE A 92 -16.20 2.94 -4.75
C PHE A 92 -16.35 4.36 -4.18
N PHE A 93 -17.42 5.04 -4.56
CA PHE A 93 -17.79 6.37 -4.05
C PHE A 93 -19.14 6.36 -3.31
N ASP A 94 -19.89 5.25 -3.33
CA ASP A 94 -21.14 5.11 -2.58
C ASP A 94 -20.85 4.86 -1.08
N PRO A 95 -21.31 5.73 -0.15
CA PRO A 95 -21.12 5.54 1.28
C PRO A 95 -21.73 4.23 1.80
N LYS A 96 -22.80 3.72 1.18
CA LYS A 96 -23.43 2.45 1.58
C LYS A 96 -22.53 1.27 1.25
N ALA A 97 -21.94 1.26 0.06
CA ALA A 97 -20.95 0.26 -0.34
C ALA A 97 -19.68 0.35 0.52
N MET A 98 -19.18 1.57 0.79
CA MET A 98 -18.02 1.77 1.64
C MET A 98 -18.23 1.26 3.07
N HIS A 99 -19.40 1.52 3.67
CA HIS A 99 -19.71 0.99 5.00
C HIS A 99 -19.73 -0.54 4.99
N HIS A 100 -20.24 -1.16 3.93
CA HIS A 100 -20.23 -2.61 3.81
C HIS A 100 -18.80 -3.18 3.74
N ILE A 101 -17.96 -2.60 2.89
CA ILE A 101 -16.59 -3.07 2.64
C ILE A 101 -15.69 -2.81 3.86
N VAL A 102 -15.73 -1.59 4.40
CA VAL A 102 -14.79 -1.13 5.44
C VAL A 102 -15.21 -1.58 6.84
N VAL A 103 -16.50 -1.63 7.13
CA VAL A 103 -17.00 -1.85 8.51
C VAL A 103 -17.59 -3.24 8.70
N LYS A 104 -18.48 -3.70 7.81
CA LYS A 104 -19.16 -4.99 7.99
C LYS A 104 -18.26 -6.18 7.66
N ASP A 105 -17.66 -6.15 6.48
CA ASP A 105 -17.00 -7.32 5.89
C ASP A 105 -15.48 -7.16 5.80
N GLN A 106 -14.88 -6.46 6.76
CA GLN A 106 -13.44 -6.17 6.78
C GLN A 106 -12.57 -7.43 6.63
N TYR A 107 -12.99 -8.58 7.15
CA TYR A 107 -12.24 -9.84 7.06
C TYR A 107 -12.40 -10.56 5.72
N SER A 108 -13.42 -10.23 4.93
CA SER A 108 -13.64 -10.84 3.61
C SER A 108 -12.89 -10.11 2.51
N TYR A 109 -12.55 -8.84 2.72
CA TYR A 109 -11.80 -8.01 1.78
C TYR A 109 -10.38 -7.82 2.30
N GLU A 110 -9.45 -8.69 1.88
CA GLU A 110 -8.04 -8.53 2.21
C GLU A 110 -7.45 -7.30 1.50
N GLU A 111 -6.59 -6.56 2.21
CA GLU A 111 -5.83 -5.47 1.61
C GLU A 111 -4.86 -6.01 0.55
N THR A 112 -4.58 -5.20 -0.47
CA THR A 112 -3.72 -5.60 -1.59
C THR A 112 -2.36 -6.09 -1.10
N ALA A 113 -1.90 -7.26 -1.57
CA ALA A 113 -0.60 -7.82 -1.17
C ALA A 113 0.56 -6.83 -1.35
N ALA A 114 0.55 -6.03 -2.42
CA ALA A 114 1.54 -4.98 -2.66
C ALA A 114 1.56 -3.88 -1.59
N PHE A 115 0.40 -3.56 -0.99
CA PHE A 115 0.30 -2.59 0.09
C PHE A 115 0.91 -3.14 1.38
N ILE A 116 0.63 -4.41 1.70
CA ILE A 116 1.17 -5.10 2.87
C ILE A 116 2.68 -5.30 2.72
N GLU A 117 3.15 -5.81 1.58
CA GLU A 117 4.58 -5.99 1.29
C GLU A 117 5.33 -4.66 1.27
N GLY A 118 4.74 -3.61 0.68
CA GLY A 118 5.33 -2.27 0.67
C GLY A 118 5.47 -1.69 2.08
N ASN A 119 4.43 -1.82 2.92
CA ASN A 119 4.50 -1.39 4.31
C ASN A 119 5.43 -2.25 5.15
N SER A 120 5.49 -3.56 4.90
CA SER A 120 6.44 -4.46 5.57
C SER A 120 7.88 -4.12 5.19
N LEU A 121 8.16 -3.76 3.94
CA LEU A 121 9.50 -3.34 3.52
C LEU A 121 9.92 -2.00 4.14
N MET A 122 8.99 -1.05 4.23
CA MET A 122 9.26 0.31 4.76
C MET A 122 9.31 0.35 6.29
N PHE A 123 8.36 -0.32 6.96
CA PHE A 123 8.12 -0.22 8.40
C PHE A 123 8.36 -1.54 9.17
N GLY A 124 8.74 -2.61 8.48
CA GLY A 124 8.88 -3.96 9.05
C GLY A 124 7.52 -4.59 9.39
N ASP A 125 7.54 -5.60 10.27
CA ASP A 125 6.34 -6.28 10.79
C ASP A 125 5.54 -5.42 11.79
N GLY A 126 5.32 -4.15 11.43
CA GLY A 126 4.56 -3.18 12.19
C GLY A 126 3.06 -3.28 11.96
N LEU A 127 2.34 -2.31 12.54
CA LEU A 127 0.88 -2.25 12.50
C LEU A 127 0.32 -2.20 11.07
N LEU A 128 1.04 -1.56 10.16
CA LEU A 128 0.63 -1.35 8.76
C LEU A 128 1.04 -2.49 7.83
N GLY A 129 1.91 -3.40 8.28
CA GLY A 129 2.46 -4.50 7.49
C GLY A 129 1.97 -5.88 7.94
N THR A 130 1.10 -5.95 8.95
CA THR A 130 0.62 -7.22 9.51
C THR A 130 -0.91 -7.26 9.48
N MET A 131 -1.48 -8.46 9.30
CA MET A 131 -2.92 -8.66 9.20
C MET A 131 -3.44 -9.64 10.26
N GLY A 132 -4.75 -9.64 10.48
CA GLY A 132 -5.44 -10.59 11.36
C GLY A 132 -5.09 -10.45 12.85
N GLU A 133 -4.81 -11.58 13.50
CA GLU A 133 -4.60 -11.65 14.96
C GLU A 133 -3.36 -10.87 15.43
N GLN A 134 -2.29 -10.84 14.63
CA GLN A 134 -1.09 -10.07 14.93
C GLN A 134 -1.41 -8.56 14.96
N HIS A 135 -2.12 -8.07 13.94
CA HIS A 135 -2.59 -6.69 13.89
C HIS A 135 -3.53 -6.37 15.07
N ARG A 136 -4.45 -7.28 15.42
CA ARG A 136 -5.35 -7.14 16.58
C ARG A 136 -4.58 -7.00 17.90
N LYS A 137 -3.57 -7.85 18.11
CA LYS A 137 -2.72 -7.80 19.31
C LYS A 137 -1.94 -6.49 19.37
N GLN A 138 -1.35 -6.06 18.25
CA GLN A 138 -0.62 -4.79 18.16
C GLN A 138 -1.53 -3.59 18.46
N ARG A 139 -2.74 -3.50 17.85
CA ARG A 139 -3.73 -2.46 18.18
C ARG A 139 -4.13 -2.48 19.66
N LYS A 140 -4.35 -3.66 20.24
CA LYS A 140 -4.74 -3.77 21.65
C LYS A 140 -3.67 -3.21 22.60
N MET A 141 -2.39 -3.42 22.28
CA MET A 141 -1.27 -2.87 23.05
C MET A 141 -1.11 -1.36 22.86
N LEU A 142 -1.44 -0.84 21.66
CA LEU A 142 -1.26 0.56 21.30
C LEU A 142 -2.42 1.47 21.76
N ASN A 143 -3.66 1.00 21.67
CA ASN A 143 -4.87 1.78 21.97
C ASN A 143 -4.87 2.53 23.33
N PRO A 144 -4.32 1.97 24.43
CA PRO A 144 -4.28 2.68 25.72
C PRO A 144 -3.53 4.01 25.67
N VAL A 145 -2.43 4.08 24.90
CA VAL A 145 -1.60 5.29 24.75
C VAL A 145 -2.36 6.39 24.00
N PHE A 146 -3.28 6.01 23.11
CA PHE A 146 -4.12 6.93 22.34
C PHE A 146 -5.52 7.13 22.95
N SER A 147 -5.70 6.84 24.25
CA SER A 147 -6.94 7.13 24.95
C SER A 147 -7.12 8.64 25.18
N ILE A 148 -8.37 9.10 25.30
CA ILE A 148 -8.71 10.52 25.49
C ILE A 148 -7.98 11.11 26.71
N ALA A 149 -7.86 10.36 27.80
CA ALA A 149 -7.16 10.80 29.00
C ALA A 149 -5.68 11.08 28.72
N HIS A 150 -5.00 10.14 28.07
CA HIS A 150 -3.57 10.25 27.78
C HIS A 150 -3.27 11.26 26.66
N MET A 151 -4.15 11.40 25.67
CA MET A 151 -4.03 12.44 24.65
C MET A 151 -4.16 13.85 25.24
N ARG A 152 -5.05 14.06 26.22
CA ARG A 152 -5.16 15.36 26.91
C ARG A 152 -3.91 15.66 27.72
N GLU A 153 -3.32 14.66 28.36
CA GLU A 153 -2.08 14.81 29.13
C GLU A 153 -0.88 15.11 28.22
N MET A 154 -0.70 14.36 27.13
CA MET A 154 0.37 14.56 26.15
C MET A 154 0.24 15.91 25.43
N SER A 155 -0.93 16.18 24.84
CA SER A 155 -1.14 17.45 24.10
C SER A 155 -0.98 18.65 25.02
N MET A 156 -1.60 18.65 26.20
CA MET A 156 -1.55 19.82 27.08
C MET A 156 -0.17 19.98 27.73
N SER A 157 0.45 18.91 28.24
CA SER A 157 1.71 19.05 28.98
C SER A 157 2.90 19.29 28.07
N ASP A 158 2.98 18.64 26.90
CA ASP A 158 4.13 18.76 26.02
C ASP A 158 4.08 20.04 25.19
N LEU A 159 2.88 20.48 24.75
CA LEU A 159 2.74 21.79 24.10
C LEU A 159 3.05 22.91 25.08
N LEU A 160 2.55 22.87 26.32
CA LEU A 160 2.86 23.91 27.30
C LEU A 160 4.35 23.94 27.64
N LYS A 161 5.02 22.80 27.78
CA LYS A 161 6.47 22.74 27.99
C LYS A 161 7.25 23.28 26.80
N ASN A 162 6.85 22.95 25.56
CA ASN A 162 7.52 23.46 24.37
C ASN A 162 7.33 24.98 24.23
N GLN A 163 6.09 25.47 24.40
CA GLN A 163 5.78 26.90 24.31
C GLN A 163 6.48 27.72 25.39
N THR A 164 6.51 27.23 26.64
CA THR A 164 7.23 27.91 27.73
C THR A 164 8.74 27.89 27.54
N SER A 165 9.30 26.80 27.02
CA SER A 165 10.72 26.68 26.70
C SER A 165 11.13 27.60 25.55
N ALA A 166 10.28 27.71 24.51
CA ALA A 166 10.47 28.64 23.40
C ALA A 166 10.37 30.11 23.86
N SER A 167 9.37 30.44 24.68
CA SER A 167 9.20 31.80 25.22
C SER A 167 10.36 32.21 26.15
N ARG A 168 10.87 31.28 26.98
CA ARG A 168 12.05 31.53 27.82
C ARG A 168 13.30 31.78 26.99
N ARG A 169 13.59 30.94 26.00
CA ARG A 169 14.73 31.14 25.08
C ARG A 169 14.65 32.49 24.36
N PHE A 170 13.46 32.87 23.89
CA PHE A 170 13.25 34.16 23.25
C PHE A 170 13.49 35.34 24.20
N SER A 171 13.07 35.21 25.46
CA SER A 171 13.31 36.25 26.49
C SER A 171 14.80 36.37 26.87
N GLU A 172 15.53 35.25 26.93
CA GLU A 172 16.97 35.22 27.20
C GLU A 172 17.74 35.85 26.03
N GLU A 173 17.42 35.47 24.79
CA GLU A 173 18.05 36.05 23.59
C GLU A 173 17.80 37.57 23.47
N SER A 174 16.60 38.02 23.84
CA SER A 174 16.26 39.45 23.87
C SER A 174 17.10 40.20 24.92
N ARG A 175 17.28 39.62 26.11
CA ARG A 175 18.11 40.20 27.18
C ARG A 175 19.59 40.27 26.79
N GLU A 176 20.11 39.23 26.14
CA GLU A 176 21.49 39.20 25.65
C GLU A 176 21.73 40.20 24.50
N ARG A 177 20.73 40.43 23.63
CA ARG A 177 20.81 41.51 22.62
C ARG A 177 20.85 42.88 23.26
N THR A 178 19.94 43.18 24.19
CA THR A 178 19.93 44.47 24.89
C THR A 178 21.23 44.69 25.66
N ALA A 179 21.78 43.68 26.33
CA ALA A 179 23.05 43.80 27.05
C ALA A 179 24.24 44.14 26.14
N ARG A 180 24.28 43.61 24.90
CA ARG A 180 25.32 43.92 23.91
C ARG A 180 25.24 45.33 23.33
N ASP A 181 24.07 45.96 23.35
CA ASP A 181 23.88 47.31 22.82
C ASP A 181 24.33 48.41 23.81
N PHE A 182 24.59 48.04 25.08
CA PHE A 182 25.01 48.96 26.15
C PHE A 182 26.52 48.96 26.45
N ASP A 183 27.29 48.05 25.83
CA ASP A 183 28.77 48.00 25.87
C ASP A 183 29.37 48.62 24.60
#